data_AF-A0A8S3R5H1-F1
#
_entry.id   AF-A0A8S3R5H1-F1
#
_cell.length_a   1.000
_cell.length_b   1.000
_cell.length_c   1.000
_cell.angle_alpha   90.00
_cell.angle_beta   90.00
_cell.angle_gamma   90.00
#
_symmetry.space_group_name_H-M   'P 1'
#
loop_
_entity.id
_entity.type
_entity.pdbx_description
1 polymer ?
#
loop_
_entity_poly.entity_id
_entity_poly.type
_entity_poly.pdbx_seq_one_letter_code
_entity_poly.pdbx_strand_id
1 'polypeptide(L)'
;MCENHRKQMYCLYCKTCKRLVCPECIVVTHSMHSFDNLENTLRENIDLLSCVASDIQNNIVNAYIQHENTLDENIMDVQKEYDMLMKRISRQEEKLKILIEEESNKLRNNLTNERNRVVELITKERVYYYEQRIKLKLFKDKIENKTLIENDLKDVIDTVNEFESMNKFHPKYIAHKEMMIDYKEGNITTQTINNILGFTSPKKLDIRFSLLQSHPTDLSSIITIVTLAPNIAWFVDNISDTQSKMLQKIEIGENIRHIDEHIVSLSDIDVSPSGELFAAFTVEGCIKRLTSSGKFEMFYDCSPLILRGLHITKSGYLLIGVRECGIAFPITDRSLRQILIINNDKKLKKTLEFDPFGKRLFSVPLQITTNNNGDICVVDAVSMTEGRVIAVRELAEMIKWEYLGHKSVNSRKFPFNPDGIVCTKTGNIIVCEKETHTLHILSEFGAFIHCQNLKTSFGIRWPCSLTIDSTDLLWIGCSTAAIEPRNAKFHILKFNRI
;
A
#
# COMPACT_ATOMS: atom_id res chain seq x y z
N MET A 1 -46.29 36.47 -43.57
CA MET A 1 -47.70 36.80 -43.25
C MET A 1 -47.84 36.90 -41.75
N CYS A 2 -48.81 37.69 -41.26
CA CYS A 2 -49.02 37.87 -39.83
C CYS A 2 -49.49 36.58 -39.16
N GLU A 3 -48.86 36.20 -38.05
CA GLU A 3 -49.20 34.99 -37.29
C GLU A 3 -50.63 35.04 -36.74
N ASN A 4 -51.08 36.23 -36.31
CA ASN A 4 -52.42 36.43 -35.76
C ASN A 4 -53.48 36.71 -36.84
N HIS A 5 -53.07 37.21 -38.01
CA HIS A 5 -53.97 37.60 -39.09
C HIS A 5 -53.51 36.93 -40.40
N ARG A 6 -54.00 35.71 -40.64
CA ARG A 6 -53.53 34.80 -41.70
C ARG A 6 -53.61 35.35 -43.13
N LYS A 7 -54.38 36.42 -43.38
CA LYS A 7 -54.52 37.08 -44.70
C LYS A 7 -53.77 38.40 -44.82
N GLN A 8 -53.11 38.87 -43.77
CA GLN A 8 -52.45 40.17 -43.73
C GLN A 8 -50.92 40.03 -43.83
N MET A 9 -50.30 40.94 -44.57
CA MET A 9 -48.84 41.08 -44.61
C MET A 9 -48.36 42.05 -43.53
N TYR A 10 -47.14 41.83 -43.04
CA TYR A 10 -46.50 42.79 -42.14
C TYR A 10 -46.20 44.08 -42.91
N CYS A 11 -46.56 45.22 -42.33
CA CYS A 11 -46.45 46.53 -43.00
C CYS A 11 -45.58 47.53 -42.24
N LEU A 12 -45.43 47.38 -40.91
CA LEU A 12 -44.63 48.27 -40.06
C LEU A 12 -43.93 47.49 -38.94
N TYR A 13 -42.88 48.08 -38.35
CA TYR A 13 -42.22 47.55 -37.14
C TYR A 13 -42.68 48.34 -35.92
N CYS A 14 -43.17 47.67 -34.89
CA CYS A 14 -43.53 48.31 -33.63
C CYS A 14 -42.29 48.45 -32.73
N LYS A 15 -41.80 49.68 -32.50
CA LYS A 15 -40.62 49.96 -31.66
C LYS A 15 -40.83 49.52 -30.21
N THR A 16 -42.03 49.75 -29.68
CA THR A 16 -42.38 49.44 -28.28
C THR A 16 -42.37 47.93 -28.01
N CYS A 17 -42.83 47.11 -28.95
CA CYS A 17 -42.92 45.66 -28.78
C CYS A 17 -41.81 44.87 -29.50
N LYS A 18 -40.93 45.57 -30.22
CA LYS A 18 -39.86 44.99 -31.04
C LYS A 18 -40.32 43.86 -31.98
N ARG A 19 -41.45 44.06 -32.68
CA ARG A 19 -42.03 43.05 -33.57
C ARG A 19 -42.66 43.64 -34.83
N LEU A 20 -42.71 42.83 -35.89
CA LEU A 20 -43.42 43.15 -37.12
C LEU A 20 -44.94 43.13 -36.88
N VAL A 21 -45.65 44.11 -37.40
CA VAL A 21 -47.10 44.25 -37.24
C VAL A 21 -47.78 44.44 -38.60
N CYS A 22 -48.99 43.90 -38.73
CA CYS A 22 -49.87 44.13 -39.87
C CYS A 22 -50.93 45.20 -39.55
N PRO A 23 -51.70 45.69 -40.53
CA PRO A 23 -52.69 46.74 -40.30
C PRO A 23 -53.70 46.42 -39.20
N GLU A 24 -54.15 45.16 -39.11
CA GLU A 24 -55.10 44.72 -38.08
C GLU A 24 -54.46 44.67 -36.69
N CYS A 25 -53.19 44.27 -36.57
CA CYS A 25 -52.46 44.32 -35.30
C CYS A 25 -52.32 45.76 -34.77
N ILE A 26 -52.08 46.71 -35.68
CA ILE A 26 -51.93 48.13 -35.32
C ILE A 26 -53.19 48.64 -34.63
N VAL A 27 -54.36 48.36 -35.20
CA VAL A 27 -55.63 48.85 -34.67
C VAL A 27 -56.01 48.14 -33.36
N VAL A 28 -55.83 46.82 -33.30
CA VAL A 28 -56.38 46.02 -32.19
C VAL A 28 -55.46 46.00 -30.97
N THR A 29 -54.15 45.87 -31.17
CA THR A 29 -53.20 45.55 -30.09
C THR A 29 -52.05 46.53 -29.95
N HIS A 30 -51.83 47.40 -30.92
CA HIS A 30 -50.69 48.32 -30.94
C HIS A 30 -51.10 49.78 -31.15
N SER A 31 -52.37 50.12 -30.93
CA SER A 31 -52.94 51.43 -31.29
C SER A 31 -52.23 52.61 -30.61
N MET A 32 -51.57 52.36 -29.48
CA MET A 32 -50.85 53.35 -28.69
C MET A 32 -49.32 53.25 -28.81
N HIS A 33 -48.79 52.44 -29.73
CA HIS A 33 -47.35 52.20 -29.83
C HIS A 33 -46.70 53.01 -30.96
N SER A 34 -45.39 53.23 -30.84
CA SER A 34 -44.60 53.85 -31.89
C SER A 34 -44.22 52.83 -32.96
N PHE A 35 -44.30 53.24 -34.22
CA PHE A 35 -43.98 52.42 -35.38
C PHE A 35 -42.84 53.03 -36.18
N ASP A 36 -42.07 52.17 -36.85
CA ASP A 36 -41.08 52.57 -37.84
C ASP A 36 -41.35 51.91 -39.19
N ASN A 37 -40.75 52.47 -40.22
CA ASN A 37 -40.70 51.86 -41.54
C ASN A 37 -39.87 50.57 -41.47
N LEU A 38 -40.45 49.49 -41.99
CA LEU A 38 -39.82 48.18 -42.10
C LEU A 38 -38.45 48.24 -42.77
N GLU A 39 -38.28 49.03 -43.83
CA GLU A 39 -37.04 49.10 -44.59
C GLU A 39 -35.91 49.75 -43.79
N ASN A 40 -36.20 50.83 -43.06
CA ASN A 40 -35.23 51.52 -42.22
C ASN A 40 -34.82 50.66 -41.03
N THR A 41 -35.78 50.06 -40.32
CA THR A 41 -35.49 49.14 -39.21
C THR A 41 -34.77 47.88 -39.67
N LEU A 42 -35.06 47.38 -40.88
CA LEU A 42 -34.33 46.24 -41.44
C LEU A 42 -32.87 46.61 -41.69
N ARG A 43 -32.59 47.78 -42.30
CA ARG A 43 -31.22 48.28 -42.52
C ARG A 43 -30.47 48.46 -41.21
N GLU A 44 -31.05 49.15 -40.22
CA GLU A 44 -30.43 49.35 -38.91
C GLU A 44 -30.11 48.03 -38.20
N ASN A 45 -31.01 47.04 -38.26
CA ASN A 45 -30.75 45.72 -37.67
C ASN A 45 -29.69 44.92 -38.46
N ILE A 46 -29.63 45.06 -39.80
CA ILE A 46 -28.57 44.45 -40.61
C ILE A 46 -27.20 45.07 -40.26
N ASP A 47 -27.14 46.39 -40.07
CA ASP A 47 -25.93 47.09 -39.66
C ASP A 47 -25.51 46.65 -38.24
N LEU A 48 -26.45 46.56 -37.30
CA LEU A 48 -26.20 46.03 -35.96
C LEU A 48 -25.72 44.57 -35.99
N LEU A 49 -26.32 43.71 -36.82
CA LEU A 49 -25.88 42.33 -36.99
C LEU A 49 -24.47 42.26 -37.57
N SER A 50 -24.12 43.17 -38.48
CA SER A 50 -22.77 43.28 -39.05
C SER A 50 -21.75 43.74 -38.00
N CYS A 51 -22.11 44.68 -37.13
CA CYS A 51 -21.30 45.08 -35.99
C CYS A 51 -21.12 43.93 -34.99
N VAL A 52 -22.20 43.24 -34.62
CA VAL A 52 -22.17 42.09 -33.69
C VAL A 52 -21.34 40.95 -34.28
N ALA A 53 -21.49 40.63 -35.57
CA ALA A 53 -20.67 39.63 -36.23
C ALA A 53 -19.18 40.01 -36.19
N SER A 54 -18.88 41.30 -36.43
CA SER A 54 -17.52 41.83 -36.35
C SER A 54 -16.94 41.75 -34.94
N ASP A 55 -17.73 42.06 -33.91
CA ASP A 55 -17.32 41.97 -32.50
C ASP A 55 -17.11 40.52 -32.05
N ILE A 56 -17.99 39.60 -32.46
CA ILE A 56 -17.82 38.16 -32.20
C ILE A 56 -16.49 37.70 -32.80
N GLN A 57 -16.22 38.04 -34.05
CA GLN A 57 -15.01 37.61 -34.73
C GLN A 57 -13.75 38.25 -34.12
N ASN A 58 -13.76 39.57 -33.90
CA ASN A 58 -12.55 40.31 -33.56
C ASN A 58 -12.21 40.27 -32.07
N ASN A 59 -13.20 40.16 -31.19
CA ASN A 59 -12.98 40.20 -29.75
C ASN A 59 -13.16 38.81 -29.13
N ILE A 60 -14.30 38.16 -29.36
CA ILE A 60 -14.64 36.91 -28.69
C ILE A 60 -13.82 35.74 -29.24
N VAL A 61 -13.87 35.52 -30.55
CA VAL A 61 -13.15 34.42 -31.22
C VAL A 61 -11.64 34.60 -31.07
N ASN A 62 -11.12 35.82 -31.27
CA ASN A 62 -9.69 36.06 -31.09
C ASN A 62 -9.22 35.86 -29.63
N ALA A 63 -10.04 36.22 -28.63
CA ALA A 63 -9.70 35.95 -27.23
C ALA A 63 -9.65 34.44 -26.94
N TYR A 64 -10.57 33.65 -27.52
CA TYR A 64 -10.51 32.19 -27.43
C TYR A 64 -9.28 31.61 -28.12
N ILE A 65 -8.94 32.06 -29.34
CA ILE A 65 -7.73 31.63 -30.06
C ILE A 65 -6.47 31.95 -29.25
N GLN A 66 -6.39 33.15 -28.64
CA GLN A 66 -5.27 33.50 -27.77
C GLN A 66 -5.17 32.56 -26.56
N HIS A 67 -6.31 32.27 -25.93
CA HIS A 67 -6.35 31.34 -24.80
C HIS A 67 -5.98 29.91 -25.21
N GLU A 68 -6.42 29.44 -26.38
CA GLU A 68 -6.04 28.15 -26.95
C GLU A 68 -4.52 28.08 -27.18
N ASN A 69 -3.93 29.11 -27.81
CA ASN A 69 -2.48 29.17 -28.01
C ASN A 69 -1.70 29.13 -26.67
N THR A 70 -2.17 29.85 -25.64
CA THR A 70 -1.56 29.79 -24.30
C THR A 70 -1.70 28.40 -23.67
N LEU A 71 -2.82 27.71 -23.89
CA LEU A 71 -2.99 26.33 -23.42
C LEU A 71 -2.03 25.37 -24.14
N ASP A 72 -1.85 25.54 -25.45
CA ASP A 72 -0.92 24.72 -26.23
C ASP A 72 0.54 24.92 -25.77
N GLU A 73 0.95 26.17 -25.51
CA GLU A 73 2.26 26.47 -24.91
C GLU A 73 2.43 25.80 -23.54
N ASN A 74 1.41 25.87 -22.67
CA ASN A 74 1.42 25.21 -21.37
C ASN A 74 1.50 23.68 -21.51
N ILE A 75 0.78 23.08 -22.46
CA ILE A 75 0.83 21.64 -22.72
C ILE A 75 2.25 21.25 -23.16
N MET A 76 2.87 22.01 -24.06
CA MET A 76 4.23 21.77 -24.52
C MET A 76 5.24 21.85 -23.38
N ASP A 77 5.12 22.86 -22.51
CA ASP A 77 6.00 23.03 -21.35
C ASP A 77 5.86 21.87 -20.35
N VAL A 78 4.62 21.45 -20.05
CA VAL A 78 4.36 20.29 -19.17
C VAL A 78 4.94 19.02 -19.80
N GLN A 79 4.68 18.74 -21.07
CA GLN A 79 5.24 17.57 -21.76
C GLN A 79 6.76 17.56 -21.69
N LYS A 80 7.39 18.71 -21.95
CA LYS A 80 8.83 18.87 -21.88
C LYS A 80 9.39 18.61 -20.48
N GLU A 81 8.73 19.08 -19.42
CA GLU A 81 9.13 18.76 -18.04
C GLU A 81 9.07 17.26 -17.76
N TYR A 82 7.99 16.58 -18.16
CA TYR A 82 7.83 15.13 -17.95
C TYR A 82 8.83 14.33 -18.77
N ASP A 83 9.13 14.73 -20.01
CA ASP A 83 10.18 14.12 -20.83
C ASP A 83 11.56 14.23 -20.19
N MET A 84 11.87 15.37 -19.56
CA MET A 84 13.12 15.54 -18.81
C MET A 84 13.17 14.59 -17.59
N LEU A 85 12.04 14.40 -16.89
CA LEU A 85 11.97 13.46 -15.78
C LEU A 85 12.15 12.01 -16.25
N MET A 86 11.51 11.62 -17.35
CA MET A 86 11.68 10.29 -17.95
C MET A 86 13.14 10.02 -18.32
N LYS A 87 13.82 10.98 -18.97
CA LYS A 87 15.25 10.86 -19.28
C LYS A 87 16.13 10.69 -18.04
N ARG A 88 15.80 11.37 -16.94
CA ARG A 88 16.51 11.22 -15.66
C ARG A 88 16.31 9.83 -15.06
N ILE A 89 15.10 9.29 -15.11
CA ILE A 89 14.78 7.93 -14.63
C ILE A 89 15.58 6.91 -15.45
N SER A 90 15.54 6.98 -16.79
CA SER A 90 16.31 6.07 -17.65
C SER A 90 17.81 6.14 -17.41
N ARG A 91 18.37 7.35 -17.17
CA ARG A 91 19.80 7.50 -16.84
C ARG A 91 20.15 6.85 -15.48
N GLN A 92 19.26 6.95 -14.49
CA GLN A 92 19.46 6.31 -13.19
C GLN A 92 19.39 4.79 -13.31
N GLU A 93 18.43 4.26 -14.07
CA GLU A 93 18.31 2.83 -14.36
C GLU A 93 19.59 2.27 -14.99
N GLU A 94 20.11 2.94 -16.03
CA GLU A 94 21.31 2.48 -16.73
C GLU A 94 22.56 2.51 -15.83
N LYS A 95 22.70 3.55 -15.02
CA LYS A 95 23.77 3.64 -14.03
C LYS A 95 23.75 2.46 -13.04
N LEU A 96 22.56 2.03 -12.63
CA LEU A 96 22.42 0.91 -11.70
C LEU A 96 22.75 -0.43 -12.35
N LYS A 97 22.35 -0.65 -13.61
CA LYS A 97 22.72 -1.87 -14.35
C LYS A 97 24.23 -2.03 -14.38
N ILE A 98 24.97 -0.97 -14.74
CA ILE A 98 26.44 -0.97 -14.78
C ILE A 98 27.01 -1.29 -13.39
N LEU A 99 26.57 -0.60 -12.33
CA LEU A 99 27.10 -0.81 -10.98
C LEU A 99 26.82 -2.22 -10.44
N ILE A 100 25.63 -2.76 -10.69
CA ILE A 100 25.26 -4.13 -10.29
C ILE A 100 26.14 -5.14 -11.03
N GLU A 101 26.39 -4.93 -12.32
CA GLU A 101 27.24 -5.80 -13.11
C GLU A 101 28.70 -5.77 -12.63
N GLU A 102 29.24 -4.58 -12.34
CA GLU A 102 30.58 -4.41 -11.77
C GLU A 102 30.75 -5.13 -10.43
N GLU A 103 29.84 -4.93 -9.47
CA GLU A 103 29.89 -5.59 -8.16
C GLU A 103 29.67 -7.11 -8.26
N SER A 104 28.78 -7.55 -9.14
CA SER A 104 28.56 -8.97 -9.42
C SER A 104 29.82 -9.64 -9.96
N ASN A 105 30.53 -8.96 -10.88
CA ASN A 105 31.79 -9.46 -11.43
C ASN A 105 32.91 -9.51 -10.37
N LYS A 106 32.97 -8.55 -9.43
CA LYS A 106 33.90 -8.63 -8.29
C LYS A 106 33.67 -9.86 -7.43
N LEU A 107 32.41 -10.17 -7.10
CA LEU A 107 32.05 -11.37 -6.33
C LEU A 107 32.44 -12.66 -7.07
N ARG A 108 32.14 -12.76 -8.36
CA ARG A 108 32.54 -13.91 -9.20
C ARG A 108 34.06 -14.08 -9.29
N ASN A 109 34.80 -12.98 -9.42
CA ASN A 109 36.25 -13.00 -9.46
C ASN A 109 36.85 -13.45 -8.12
N ASN A 110 36.30 -12.99 -7.00
CA ASN A 110 36.69 -13.46 -5.67
C ASN A 110 36.48 -14.97 -5.53
N LEU A 111 35.29 -15.46 -5.87
CA LEU A 111 34.98 -16.90 -5.85
C LEU A 111 35.92 -17.71 -6.74
N THR A 112 36.26 -17.19 -7.91
CA THR A 112 37.21 -17.83 -8.84
C THR A 112 38.62 -17.90 -8.26
N ASN A 113 39.10 -16.82 -7.63
CA ASN A 113 40.42 -16.77 -7.02
C ASN A 113 40.53 -17.76 -5.85
N GLU A 114 39.52 -17.79 -4.98
CA GLU A 114 39.50 -18.69 -3.83
C GLU A 114 39.34 -20.16 -4.26
N ARG A 115 38.53 -20.43 -5.29
CA ARG A 115 38.51 -21.75 -5.95
C ARG A 115 39.90 -22.15 -6.43
N ASN A 116 40.60 -21.28 -7.15
CA ASN A 116 41.92 -21.58 -7.69
C ASN A 116 42.93 -21.86 -6.57
N ARG A 117 42.89 -21.08 -5.47
CA ARG A 117 43.72 -21.29 -4.28
C ARG A 117 43.48 -22.65 -3.62
N VAL A 118 42.21 -23.01 -3.39
CA VAL A 118 41.86 -24.31 -2.78
C VAL A 118 42.27 -25.47 -3.69
N VAL A 119 42.01 -25.36 -5.00
CA VAL A 119 42.44 -26.36 -5.99
C VAL A 119 43.96 -26.50 -6.03
N GLU A 120 44.71 -25.41 -5.94
CA GLU A 120 46.18 -25.44 -5.91
C GLU A 120 46.72 -26.20 -4.69
N LEU A 121 46.17 -25.96 -3.50
CA LEU A 121 46.54 -26.66 -2.28
C LEU A 121 46.27 -28.16 -2.38
N ILE A 122 45.08 -28.55 -2.84
CA ILE A 122 44.70 -29.96 -3.06
C ILE A 122 45.62 -30.60 -4.10
N THR A 123 45.98 -29.86 -5.16
CA THR A 123 46.86 -30.37 -6.22
C THR A 123 48.27 -30.61 -5.72
N LYS A 124 48.85 -29.67 -4.95
CA LYS A 124 50.17 -29.83 -4.31
C LYS A 124 50.22 -31.09 -3.44
N GLU A 125 49.18 -31.32 -2.66
CA GLU A 125 49.11 -32.48 -1.78
C GLU A 125 48.92 -33.79 -2.58
N ARG A 126 48.08 -33.77 -3.63
CA ARG A 126 47.93 -34.91 -4.55
C ARG A 126 49.26 -35.31 -5.20
N VAL A 127 50.07 -34.33 -5.61
CA VAL A 127 51.41 -34.58 -6.19
C VAL A 127 52.31 -35.25 -5.16
N TYR A 128 52.35 -34.75 -3.93
CA TYR A 128 53.10 -35.40 -2.84
C TYR A 128 52.71 -36.87 -2.64
N TYR A 129 51.41 -37.18 -2.55
CA TYR A 129 50.95 -38.57 -2.42
C TYR A 129 51.29 -39.43 -3.64
N TYR A 130 51.23 -38.85 -4.85
CA TYR A 130 51.59 -39.55 -6.07
C TYR A 130 53.08 -39.94 -6.09
N GLU A 131 53.98 -39.04 -5.66
CA GLU A 131 55.42 -39.30 -5.53
C GLU A 131 55.71 -40.41 -4.51
N GLN A 132 55.08 -40.37 -3.34
CA GLN A 132 55.26 -41.39 -2.30
C GLN A 132 54.79 -42.76 -2.78
N ARG A 133 53.67 -42.82 -3.52
CA ARG A 133 53.18 -44.05 -4.14
C ARG A 133 54.17 -44.63 -5.16
N ILE A 134 54.80 -43.79 -5.98
CA ILE A 134 55.83 -44.24 -6.94
C ILE A 134 57.03 -44.82 -6.21
N LYS A 135 57.54 -44.15 -5.17
CA LYS A 135 58.67 -44.64 -4.37
C LYS A 135 58.38 -46.02 -3.76
N LEU A 136 57.21 -46.19 -3.15
CA LEU A 136 56.78 -47.47 -2.59
C LEU A 136 56.66 -48.56 -3.66
N LYS A 137 56.18 -48.22 -4.86
CA LYS A 137 56.09 -49.17 -5.97
C LYS A 137 57.48 -49.62 -6.45
N LEU A 138 58.40 -48.69 -6.65
CA LEU A 138 59.79 -49.01 -7.04
C LEU A 138 60.49 -49.86 -5.97
N PHE A 139 60.29 -49.55 -4.69
CA PHE A 139 60.84 -50.33 -3.59
C PHE A 139 60.26 -51.75 -3.55
N LYS A 140 58.94 -51.89 -3.77
CA LYS A 140 58.29 -53.20 -3.91
C LYS A 140 58.89 -53.99 -5.08
N ASP A 141 59.01 -53.39 -6.26
CA ASP A 141 59.58 -54.03 -7.45
C ASP A 141 61.06 -54.44 -7.21
N LYS A 142 61.83 -53.67 -6.42
CA LYS A 142 63.20 -54.00 -5.99
C LYS A 142 63.23 -55.24 -5.10
N ILE A 143 62.26 -55.43 -4.20
CA ILE A 143 62.12 -56.63 -3.37
C ILE A 143 61.75 -57.84 -4.24
N GLU A 144 60.76 -57.69 -5.13
CA GLU A 144 60.24 -58.81 -5.95
C GLU A 144 61.24 -59.28 -7.01
N ASN A 145 62.07 -58.39 -7.57
CA ASN A 145 63.12 -58.76 -8.54
C ASN A 145 64.41 -59.30 -7.91
N LYS A 146 64.60 -59.15 -6.58
CA LYS A 146 65.69 -59.82 -5.87
C LYS A 146 65.30 -61.30 -5.69
N THR A 147 65.62 -62.12 -6.68
CA THR A 147 65.74 -63.60 -6.53
C THR A 147 66.88 -64.04 -5.60
N LEU A 148 67.44 -63.13 -4.79
CA LEU A 148 68.58 -63.35 -3.90
C LEU A 148 68.39 -62.61 -2.57
N ILE A 149 67.36 -62.99 -1.80
CA ILE A 149 67.39 -62.80 -0.34
C ILE A 149 68.02 -64.04 0.34
N GLU A 150 68.63 -64.95 -0.43
CA GLU A 150 68.92 -66.28 0.09
C GLU A 150 70.10 -66.41 1.06
N ASN A 151 71.02 -65.45 1.28
CA ASN A 151 72.16 -65.77 2.18
C ASN A 151 72.82 -64.63 3.00
N ASP A 152 72.34 -63.38 3.00
CA ASP A 152 72.97 -62.32 3.83
C ASP A 152 71.96 -61.57 4.71
N LEU A 153 72.04 -61.81 6.02
CA LEU A 153 71.17 -61.24 7.04
C LEU A 153 71.27 -59.70 7.09
N LYS A 154 72.44 -59.16 6.72
CA LYS A 154 72.72 -57.72 6.68
C LYS A 154 71.82 -57.02 5.67
N ASP A 155 71.73 -57.58 4.47
CA ASP A 155 70.94 -57.04 3.35
C ASP A 155 69.44 -57.01 3.68
N VAL A 156 68.95 -58.02 4.40
CA VAL A 156 67.55 -58.08 4.86
C VAL A 156 67.28 -56.98 5.88
N ILE A 157 68.16 -56.83 6.88
CA ILE A 157 68.02 -55.82 7.93
C ILE A 157 68.07 -54.41 7.32
N ASP A 158 68.99 -54.15 6.40
CA ASP A 158 69.12 -52.85 5.74
C ASP A 158 67.88 -52.53 4.87
N THR A 159 67.32 -53.54 4.20
CA THR A 159 66.07 -53.38 3.42
C THR A 159 64.86 -53.10 4.34
N VAL A 160 64.76 -53.77 5.49
CA VAL A 160 63.71 -53.52 6.48
C VAL A 160 63.84 -52.13 7.09
N ASN A 161 65.06 -51.70 7.43
CA ASN A 161 65.32 -50.34 7.92
C ASN A 161 64.97 -49.26 6.88
N GLU A 162 65.28 -49.51 5.59
CA GLU A 162 64.88 -48.66 4.47
C GLU A 162 63.34 -48.53 4.41
N PHE A 163 62.61 -49.64 4.51
CA PHE A 163 61.14 -49.64 4.58
C PHE A 163 60.58 -48.91 5.80
N GLU A 164 61.11 -49.17 7.00
CA GLU A 164 60.66 -48.49 8.23
C GLU A 164 60.90 -46.98 8.19
N SER A 165 61.97 -46.53 7.51
CA SER A 165 62.21 -45.12 7.26
C SER A 165 61.16 -44.50 6.31
N MET A 166 60.64 -45.28 5.36
CA MET A 166 59.62 -44.87 4.40
C MET A 166 58.17 -45.00 4.94
N ASN A 167 57.90 -45.97 5.81
CA ASN A 167 56.56 -46.39 6.23
C ASN A 167 55.98 -45.58 7.41
N LYS A 168 56.40 -44.33 7.60
CA LYS A 168 55.85 -43.42 8.64
C LYS A 168 54.49 -42.80 8.25
N PHE A 169 53.69 -43.50 7.44
CA PHE A 169 52.68 -42.86 6.60
C PHE A 169 51.25 -43.28 6.96
N HIS A 170 50.40 -42.31 7.33
CA HIS A 170 48.95 -42.46 7.45
C HIS A 170 48.26 -41.41 6.58
N PRO A 171 47.31 -41.79 5.71
CA PRO A 171 46.51 -40.82 4.97
C PRO A 171 45.75 -39.92 5.96
N LYS A 172 45.97 -38.61 5.91
CA LYS A 172 45.15 -37.65 6.65
C LYS A 172 43.96 -37.27 5.78
N TYR A 173 42.76 -37.30 6.36
CA TYR A 173 41.57 -36.79 5.71
C TYR A 173 41.68 -35.26 5.60
N ILE A 174 41.56 -34.73 4.38
CA ILE A 174 41.55 -33.28 4.15
C ILE A 174 40.09 -32.82 4.15
N ALA A 175 39.75 -32.00 5.14
CA ALA A 175 38.43 -31.38 5.25
C ALA A 175 38.28 -30.22 4.25
N HIS A 176 38.39 -30.50 2.95
CA HIS A 176 38.22 -29.52 1.86
C HIS A 176 36.87 -28.77 1.92
N LYS A 177 35.83 -29.39 2.50
CA LYS A 177 34.54 -28.74 2.78
C LYS A 177 34.64 -27.60 3.80
N GLU A 178 35.59 -27.67 4.74
CA GLU A 178 35.82 -26.61 5.75
C GLU A 178 36.60 -25.42 5.17
N MET A 179 37.16 -25.56 3.96
CA MET A 179 37.88 -24.51 3.24
C MET A 179 37.00 -23.80 2.20
N MET A 180 35.72 -24.19 2.07
CA MET A 180 34.79 -23.55 1.14
C MET A 180 34.25 -22.26 1.72
N ILE A 181 34.04 -21.28 0.84
CA ILE A 181 33.45 -19.99 1.19
C ILE A 181 31.93 -20.10 1.11
N ASP A 182 31.26 -19.48 2.06
CA ASP A 182 29.80 -19.35 2.09
C ASP A 182 29.36 -18.07 1.35
N TYR A 183 28.26 -18.18 0.59
CA TYR A 183 27.65 -17.02 -0.08
C TYR A 183 26.34 -16.67 0.62
N LYS A 184 26.25 -15.44 1.10
CA LYS A 184 25.05 -14.89 1.73
C LYS A 184 24.40 -13.89 0.80
N GLU A 185 23.18 -14.19 0.38
CA GLU A 185 22.40 -13.32 -0.47
C GLU A 185 22.05 -11.99 0.24
N GLY A 186 22.05 -10.91 -0.54
CA GLY A 186 21.60 -9.60 -0.06
C GLY A 186 20.07 -9.50 -0.06
N ASN A 187 19.51 -8.78 0.92
CA ASN A 187 18.06 -8.57 1.00
C ASN A 187 17.60 -7.48 0.01
N ILE A 188 16.77 -7.84 -0.97
CA ILE A 188 16.22 -6.92 -1.98
C ILE A 188 14.71 -6.79 -1.78
N THR A 189 14.26 -5.60 -1.38
CA THR A 189 12.83 -5.26 -1.23
C THR A 189 12.45 -4.13 -2.20
N THR A 190 11.16 -3.91 -2.49
CA THR A 190 10.77 -2.77 -3.35
C THR A 190 11.16 -1.44 -2.69
N GLN A 191 11.16 -1.34 -1.35
CA GLN A 191 11.69 -0.15 -0.66
C GLN A 191 13.18 0.07 -0.97
N THR A 192 14.01 -0.98 -0.90
CA THR A 192 15.44 -0.89 -1.25
C THR A 192 15.60 -0.45 -2.71
N ILE A 193 14.82 -1.03 -3.63
CA ILE A 193 14.83 -0.64 -5.04
C ILE A 193 14.41 0.83 -5.22
N ASN A 194 13.33 1.28 -4.57
CA ASN A 194 12.87 2.67 -4.62
C ASN A 194 13.89 3.65 -4.03
N ASN A 195 14.61 3.27 -2.97
CA ASN A 195 15.68 4.09 -2.41
C ASN A 195 16.86 4.24 -3.37
N ILE A 196 17.09 3.24 -4.23
CA ILE A 196 18.19 3.19 -5.19
C ILE A 196 17.83 3.88 -6.52
N LEU A 197 16.64 3.58 -7.08
CA LEU A 197 16.12 4.17 -8.32
C LEU A 197 15.55 5.57 -8.12
N GLY A 198 15.05 5.88 -6.92
CA GLY A 198 14.21 7.03 -6.66
C GLY A 198 12.72 6.73 -6.88
N PHE A 199 11.89 7.70 -6.55
CA PHE A 199 10.43 7.65 -6.73
C PHE A 199 9.96 8.99 -7.29
N THR A 200 8.83 8.98 -8.00
CA THR A 200 8.15 10.20 -8.39
C THR A 200 7.25 10.65 -7.25
N SER A 201 7.23 11.96 -7.01
CA SER A 201 6.28 12.58 -6.09
C SER A 201 5.79 13.89 -6.69
N PRO A 202 4.56 14.31 -6.39
CA PRO A 202 4.09 15.65 -6.73
C PRO A 202 5.07 16.72 -6.18
N LYS A 203 5.36 17.77 -6.95
CA LYS A 203 6.31 18.86 -6.58
C LYS A 203 5.90 19.59 -5.28
N LYS A 204 4.63 19.50 -4.88
CA LYS A 204 4.09 19.89 -3.59
C LYS A 204 2.69 19.31 -3.49
N LEU A 205 2.41 18.52 -2.46
CA LEU A 205 1.04 18.27 -2.04
C LEU A 205 0.91 19.00 -0.72
N ASP A 206 0.30 20.19 -0.70
CA ASP A 206 -0.01 20.85 0.56
C ASP A 206 -1.24 20.15 1.13
N ILE A 207 -0.98 19.05 1.83
CA ILE A 207 -2.04 18.24 2.45
C ILE A 207 -2.52 19.00 3.68
N ARG A 208 -3.77 19.48 3.62
CA ARG A 208 -4.41 20.10 4.77
C ARG A 208 -5.66 19.34 5.14
N PHE A 209 -5.85 19.18 6.43
CA PHE A 209 -7.10 18.68 6.98
C PHE A 209 -7.96 19.84 7.46
N SER A 210 -9.27 19.70 7.30
CA SER A 210 -10.24 20.58 7.96
C SER A 210 -11.20 19.73 8.76
N LEU A 211 -11.30 19.98 10.06
CA LEU A 211 -12.31 19.37 10.91
C LEU A 211 -13.69 19.89 10.49
N LEU A 212 -14.56 18.98 10.06
CA LEU A 212 -15.94 19.31 9.67
C LEU A 212 -16.90 19.10 10.85
N GLN A 213 -16.81 17.94 11.50
CA GLN A 213 -17.74 17.55 12.55
C GLN A 213 -17.02 16.76 13.65
N SER A 214 -17.56 16.85 14.87
CA SER A 214 -17.11 16.09 16.03
C SER A 214 -18.32 15.63 16.81
N HIS A 215 -18.46 14.34 16.99
CA HIS A 215 -19.65 13.75 17.60
C HIS A 215 -19.25 12.99 18.86
N PRO A 216 -19.79 13.36 20.03
CA PRO A 216 -19.63 12.58 21.25
C PRO A 216 -20.42 11.28 21.16
N THR A 217 -19.91 10.26 21.85
CA THR A 217 -20.56 8.97 22.02
C THR A 217 -20.60 8.64 23.50
N ASP A 218 -21.49 7.75 23.90
CA ASP A 218 -21.58 7.28 25.30
C ASP A 218 -20.55 6.15 25.59
N LEU A 219 -19.50 6.05 24.77
CA LEU A 219 -18.52 4.95 24.78
C LEU A 219 -17.22 5.30 25.48
N SER A 220 -16.46 4.28 25.90
CA SER A 220 -15.08 4.44 26.40
C SER A 220 -14.05 4.42 25.28
N SER A 221 -14.22 3.58 24.26
CA SER A 221 -13.24 3.52 23.16
C SER A 221 -13.83 2.98 21.87
N ILE A 222 -13.73 3.77 20.79
CA ILE A 222 -14.06 3.32 19.44
C ILE A 222 -12.87 2.49 18.90
N ILE A 223 -13.03 1.16 18.88
CA ILE A 223 -11.99 0.23 18.40
C ILE A 223 -11.90 0.28 16.89
N THR A 224 -13.01 0.03 16.21
CA THR A 224 -13.14 0.05 14.75
C THR A 224 -14.30 0.95 14.37
N ILE A 225 -14.15 1.69 13.27
CA ILE A 225 -15.21 2.44 12.61
C ILE A 225 -15.21 2.07 11.12
N VAL A 226 -16.38 1.80 10.56
CA VAL A 226 -16.55 1.53 9.12
C VAL A 226 -17.76 2.30 8.60
N THR A 227 -17.60 2.96 7.46
CA THR A 227 -18.69 3.72 6.84
C THR A 227 -19.50 2.83 5.90
N LEU A 228 -20.82 2.93 5.99
CA LEU A 228 -21.76 2.31 5.04
C LEU A 228 -22.21 3.34 3.98
N ALA A 229 -22.39 4.59 4.40
CA ALA A 229 -22.80 5.70 3.55
C ALA A 229 -22.24 7.03 4.13
N PRO A 230 -22.30 8.17 3.41
CA PRO A 230 -21.74 9.45 3.87
C PRO A 230 -22.27 9.95 5.22
N ASN A 231 -23.44 9.46 5.66
CA ASN A 231 -24.03 9.80 6.95
C ASN A 231 -24.19 8.57 7.86
N ILE A 232 -23.77 7.38 7.43
CA ILE A 232 -24.05 6.13 8.17
C ILE A 232 -22.74 5.39 8.42
N ALA A 233 -22.45 5.12 9.68
CA ALA A 233 -21.28 4.35 10.10
C ALA A 233 -21.63 3.32 11.16
N TRP A 234 -20.88 2.22 11.16
CA TRP A 234 -20.83 1.23 12.21
C TRP A 234 -19.56 1.39 13.02
N PHE A 235 -19.63 1.15 14.32
CA PHE A 235 -18.44 1.08 15.16
C PHE A 235 -18.56 0.02 16.25
N VAL A 236 -17.40 -0.47 16.68
CA VAL A 236 -17.24 -1.45 17.77
C VAL A 236 -16.63 -0.77 18.99
N ASP A 237 -17.21 -1.01 20.15
CA ASP A 237 -16.77 -0.47 21.44
C ASP A 237 -16.02 -1.50 22.31
N ASN A 238 -15.24 -0.99 23.27
CA ASN A 238 -14.81 -1.70 24.47
C ASN A 238 -15.54 -1.12 25.69
N ILE A 239 -16.42 -1.87 26.36
CA ILE A 239 -17.02 -1.41 27.62
C ILE A 239 -16.01 -1.64 28.75
N SER A 240 -15.56 -0.57 29.41
CA SER A 240 -14.43 -0.61 30.35
C SER A 240 -14.64 -1.33 31.69
N ASP A 241 -15.73 -2.08 31.90
CA ASP A 241 -15.98 -2.81 33.17
C ASP A 241 -16.52 -4.23 33.00
N THR A 242 -16.74 -4.66 31.75
CA THR A 242 -17.24 -6.00 31.41
C THR A 242 -16.48 -6.46 30.18
N GLN A 243 -16.16 -7.75 30.05
CA GLN A 243 -15.54 -8.28 28.81
C GLN A 243 -16.46 -8.18 27.56
N SER A 244 -17.55 -7.41 27.63
CA SER A 244 -18.56 -7.23 26.58
C SER A 244 -18.18 -6.08 25.67
N LYS A 245 -18.32 -6.31 24.36
CA LYS A 245 -18.23 -5.27 23.34
C LYS A 245 -19.63 -4.94 22.85
N MET A 246 -19.81 -3.74 22.30
CA MET A 246 -21.07 -3.35 21.65
C MET A 246 -20.81 -2.97 20.20
N LEU A 247 -21.76 -3.33 19.34
CA LEU A 247 -21.84 -2.86 17.97
C LEU A 247 -22.94 -1.81 17.89
N GLN A 248 -22.63 -0.66 17.32
CA GLN A 248 -23.59 0.42 17.15
C GLN A 248 -23.57 0.93 15.71
N LYS A 249 -24.77 1.24 15.21
CA LYS A 249 -24.99 1.98 13.97
C LYS A 249 -25.37 3.42 14.32
N ILE A 250 -24.71 4.38 13.68
CA ILE A 250 -25.09 5.80 13.74
C ILE A 250 -25.49 6.28 12.35
N GLU A 251 -26.55 7.09 12.32
CA GLU A 251 -26.94 7.93 11.19
C GLU A 251 -26.86 9.40 11.59
N ILE A 252 -26.07 10.20 10.87
CA ILE A 252 -25.88 11.63 11.14
C ILE A 252 -27.06 12.39 10.55
N GLY A 253 -27.83 13.07 11.39
CA GLY A 253 -28.97 13.91 11.01
C GLY A 253 -30.30 13.45 11.59
N GLU A 254 -30.46 12.15 11.79
CA GLU A 254 -31.57 11.52 12.50
C GLU A 254 -30.93 10.59 13.53
N ASN A 255 -30.95 10.94 14.82
CA ASN A 255 -30.30 10.18 15.90
C ASN A 255 -30.88 8.75 16.03
N ILE A 256 -30.56 7.85 15.10
CA ILE A 256 -30.97 6.46 15.11
C ILE A 256 -29.81 5.67 15.69
N ARG A 257 -29.96 5.26 16.94
CA ARG A 257 -29.08 4.31 17.63
C ARG A 257 -29.69 2.93 17.43
N HIS A 258 -29.03 2.04 16.68
CA HIS A 258 -29.35 0.62 16.76
C HIS A 258 -28.32 -0.04 17.68
N ILE A 259 -28.81 -0.57 18.80
CA ILE A 259 -28.03 -1.23 19.86
C ILE A 259 -28.30 -2.72 19.73
N ASP A 260 -27.26 -3.53 19.55
CA ASP A 260 -27.33 -4.97 19.88
C ASP A 260 -26.50 -5.19 21.14
N GLU A 261 -27.17 -5.51 22.25
CA GLU A 261 -26.67 -5.30 23.61
C GLU A 261 -25.64 -6.32 24.10
N HIS A 262 -25.36 -7.41 23.38
CA HIS A 262 -24.53 -8.50 23.96
C HIS A 262 -23.62 -9.21 22.95
N ILE A 263 -22.71 -8.49 22.29
CA ILE A 263 -21.71 -9.13 21.43
C ILE A 263 -20.38 -9.29 22.18
N VAL A 264 -20.11 -10.50 22.65
CA VAL A 264 -18.83 -10.84 23.27
C VAL A 264 -17.77 -11.05 22.18
N SER A 265 -16.60 -10.42 22.32
CA SER A 265 -15.34 -10.74 21.59
C SER A 265 -15.12 -10.27 20.12
N LEU A 266 -15.84 -9.26 19.63
CA LEU A 266 -15.55 -8.64 18.31
C LEU A 266 -14.11 -8.09 18.22
N SER A 267 -13.29 -8.49 17.25
CA SER A 267 -11.98 -7.85 17.01
C SER A 267 -12.10 -6.68 16.04
N ASP A 268 -12.85 -6.88 14.96
CA ASP A 268 -12.90 -5.98 13.83
C ASP A 268 -14.21 -6.18 13.04
N ILE A 269 -14.57 -5.18 12.23
CA ILE A 269 -15.75 -5.22 11.35
C ILE A 269 -15.41 -4.59 10.01
N ASP A 270 -16.10 -5.03 8.96
CA ASP A 270 -16.02 -4.34 7.67
C ASP A 270 -17.33 -4.51 6.88
N VAL A 271 -17.51 -3.66 5.87
CA VAL A 271 -18.71 -3.59 5.03
C VAL A 271 -18.36 -4.02 3.61
N SER A 272 -19.13 -4.95 3.06
CA SER A 272 -18.95 -5.40 1.68
C SER A 272 -19.36 -4.31 0.67
N PRO A 273 -18.94 -4.42 -0.61
CA PRO A 273 -19.45 -3.56 -1.67
C PRO A 273 -20.97 -3.58 -1.85
N SER A 274 -21.65 -4.67 -1.42
CA SER A 274 -23.12 -4.80 -1.39
C SER A 274 -23.78 -4.12 -0.18
N GLY A 275 -23.00 -3.59 0.77
CA GLY A 275 -23.49 -2.95 1.99
C GLY A 275 -23.79 -3.92 3.14
N GLU A 276 -23.33 -5.17 3.06
CA GLU A 276 -23.50 -6.17 4.12
C GLU A 276 -22.39 -6.03 5.16
N LEU A 277 -22.73 -6.07 6.45
CA LEU A 277 -21.77 -5.97 7.54
C LEU A 277 -21.21 -7.34 7.91
N PHE A 278 -19.89 -7.44 8.00
CA PHE A 278 -19.15 -8.60 8.46
C PHE A 278 -18.38 -8.28 9.73
N ALA A 279 -18.22 -9.28 10.57
CA ALA A 279 -17.68 -9.14 11.90
C ALA A 279 -16.76 -10.31 12.26
N ALA A 280 -15.61 -10.00 12.84
CA ALA A 280 -14.65 -10.97 13.33
C ALA A 280 -14.87 -11.28 14.82
N PHE A 281 -15.25 -12.51 15.13
CA PHE A 281 -15.49 -12.99 16.50
C PHE A 281 -14.25 -13.71 17.00
N THR A 282 -13.44 -13.00 17.79
CA THR A 282 -12.07 -13.43 18.15
C THR A 282 -12.04 -14.68 19.01
N VAL A 283 -12.94 -14.79 20.00
CA VAL A 283 -12.97 -15.93 20.91
C VAL A 283 -13.57 -17.16 20.23
N GLU A 284 -14.55 -16.95 19.36
CA GLU A 284 -15.18 -18.02 18.58
C GLU A 284 -14.35 -18.45 17.37
N GLY A 285 -13.31 -17.71 16.99
CA GLY A 285 -12.47 -18.04 15.85
C GLY A 285 -13.20 -17.96 14.50
N CYS A 286 -14.27 -17.16 14.35
CA CYS A 286 -15.07 -17.15 13.13
C CYS A 286 -15.45 -15.74 12.64
N ILE A 287 -15.78 -15.65 11.35
CA ILE A 287 -16.41 -14.49 10.74
C ILE A 287 -17.92 -14.73 10.68
N LYS A 288 -18.70 -13.72 11.09
CA LYS A 288 -20.16 -13.73 10.95
C LYS A 288 -20.64 -12.55 10.11
N ARG A 289 -21.74 -12.75 9.40
CA ARG A 289 -22.44 -11.72 8.63
C ARG A 289 -23.67 -11.25 9.39
N LEU A 290 -23.95 -9.95 9.39
CA LEU A 290 -25.19 -9.41 9.93
C LEU A 290 -26.32 -9.56 8.90
N THR A 291 -27.38 -10.26 9.28
CA THR A 291 -28.56 -10.46 8.43
C THR A 291 -29.51 -9.27 8.49
N SER A 292 -30.42 -9.16 7.52
CA SER A 292 -31.52 -8.19 7.54
C SER A 292 -32.44 -8.32 8.75
N SER A 293 -32.44 -9.47 9.42
CA SER A 293 -33.16 -9.69 10.68
C SER A 293 -32.46 -9.08 11.91
N GLY A 294 -31.29 -8.48 11.74
CA GLY A 294 -30.47 -7.93 12.83
C GLY A 294 -29.67 -8.99 13.59
N LYS A 295 -29.60 -10.24 13.12
CA LYS A 295 -28.85 -11.33 13.76
C LYS A 295 -27.58 -11.68 13.00
N PHE A 296 -26.55 -12.09 13.74
CA PHE A 296 -25.31 -12.64 13.17
C PHE A 296 -25.46 -14.11 12.78
N GLU A 297 -25.04 -14.43 11.56
CA GLU A 297 -24.96 -15.81 11.06
C GLU A 297 -23.51 -16.17 10.71
N MET A 298 -23.15 -17.43 10.91
CA MET A 298 -21.79 -17.92 10.64
C MET A 298 -21.48 -17.82 9.13
N PHE A 299 -20.38 -17.15 8.78
CA PHE A 299 -19.96 -16.96 7.40
C PHE A 299 -18.72 -17.79 7.05
N TYR A 300 -17.71 -17.79 7.92
CA TYR A 300 -16.46 -18.52 7.71
C TYR A 300 -15.81 -18.90 9.05
N ASP A 301 -15.36 -20.15 9.19
CA ASP A 301 -14.70 -20.66 10.40
C ASP A 301 -13.18 -20.63 10.23
N CYS A 302 -12.49 -19.93 11.14
CA CYS A 302 -11.03 -19.85 11.21
C CYS A 302 -10.48 -20.56 12.47
N SER A 303 -11.31 -21.30 13.22
CA SER A 303 -10.90 -21.97 14.45
C SER A 303 -9.74 -22.92 14.19
N PRO A 304 -8.74 -23.00 15.08
CA PRO A 304 -8.63 -22.35 16.39
C PRO A 304 -7.86 -21.01 16.38
N LEU A 305 -7.78 -20.32 15.23
CA LEU A 305 -6.97 -19.10 15.09
C LEU A 305 -7.64 -17.88 15.75
N ILE A 306 -6.81 -16.98 16.26
CA ILE A 306 -7.24 -15.68 16.78
C ILE A 306 -7.30 -14.69 15.61
N LEU A 307 -8.49 -14.13 15.39
CA LEU A 307 -8.71 -13.07 14.41
C LEU A 307 -8.23 -11.70 14.92
N ARG A 308 -7.70 -10.90 14.01
CA ARG A 308 -7.17 -9.56 14.28
C ARG A 308 -7.75 -8.54 13.29
N GLY A 309 -7.16 -8.39 12.11
CA GLY A 309 -7.68 -7.47 11.08
C GLY A 309 -8.71 -8.14 10.16
N LEU A 310 -9.70 -7.38 9.72
CA LEU A 310 -10.69 -7.78 8.72
C LEU A 310 -10.79 -6.69 7.64
N HIS A 311 -10.73 -7.09 6.37
CA HIS A 311 -10.99 -6.18 5.25
C HIS A 311 -11.67 -6.90 4.10
N ILE A 312 -12.66 -6.27 3.47
CA ILE A 312 -13.35 -6.74 2.28
C ILE A 312 -12.90 -5.90 1.10
N THR A 313 -12.30 -6.56 0.11
CA THR A 313 -11.82 -5.87 -1.07
C THR A 313 -12.98 -5.32 -1.90
N LYS A 314 -12.69 -4.38 -2.81
CA LYS A 314 -13.67 -3.89 -3.79
C LYS A 314 -14.27 -5.02 -4.67
N SER A 315 -13.57 -6.15 -4.80
CA SER A 315 -14.05 -7.34 -5.53
C SER A 315 -14.82 -8.34 -4.64
N GLY A 316 -15.03 -8.02 -3.37
CA GLY A 316 -15.78 -8.82 -2.40
C GLY A 316 -14.94 -9.86 -1.61
N TYR A 317 -13.62 -9.92 -1.83
CA TYR A 317 -12.79 -10.94 -1.20
C TYR A 317 -12.54 -10.56 0.26
N LEU A 318 -12.62 -11.55 1.16
CA LEU A 318 -12.33 -11.35 2.57
C LEU A 318 -10.83 -11.54 2.83
N LEU A 319 -10.20 -10.53 3.42
CA LEU A 319 -8.83 -10.57 3.94
C LEU A 319 -8.91 -10.65 5.47
N ILE A 320 -8.37 -11.71 6.05
CA ILE A 320 -8.47 -11.97 7.49
C ILE A 320 -7.06 -12.12 8.07
N GLY A 321 -6.67 -11.18 8.93
CA GLY A 321 -5.45 -11.27 9.72
C GLY A 321 -5.63 -12.24 10.86
N VAL A 322 -4.80 -13.27 10.93
CA VAL A 322 -4.91 -14.35 11.91
C VAL A 322 -3.57 -14.68 12.56
N ARG A 323 -3.64 -15.20 13.79
CA ARG A 323 -2.50 -15.79 14.50
C ARG A 323 -2.89 -16.99 15.35
N GLU A 324 -1.94 -17.80 15.81
CA GLU A 324 -2.26 -18.81 16.84
C GLU A 324 -2.69 -18.19 18.16
N CYS A 325 -3.40 -18.99 18.95
CA CYS A 325 -3.70 -18.71 20.34
C CYS A 325 -2.44 -18.70 21.23
N GLY A 326 -2.44 -17.85 22.25
CA GLY A 326 -1.32 -17.70 23.20
C GLY A 326 -0.72 -16.30 23.22
N ILE A 327 0.47 -16.19 23.83
CA ILE A 327 1.21 -14.93 23.94
C ILE A 327 1.63 -14.48 22.54
N ALA A 328 1.31 -13.24 22.18
CA ALA A 328 1.56 -12.72 20.83
C ALA A 328 3.06 -12.62 20.49
N PHE A 329 3.88 -12.35 21.50
CA PHE A 329 5.33 -12.17 21.43
C PHE A 329 5.98 -12.97 22.57
N PRO A 330 7.05 -13.77 22.35
CA PRO A 330 7.92 -13.86 21.17
C PRO A 330 7.40 -14.79 20.06
N ILE A 331 7.89 -14.58 18.84
CA ILE A 331 7.56 -15.40 17.66
C ILE A 331 8.57 -16.55 17.54
N THR A 332 8.07 -17.75 17.21
CA THR A 332 8.91 -18.94 16.96
C THR A 332 8.64 -19.49 15.57
N ASP A 333 9.45 -20.47 15.13
CA ASP A 333 9.23 -21.14 13.84
C ASP A 333 7.87 -21.86 13.76
N ARG A 334 7.26 -22.18 14.90
CA ARG A 334 5.93 -22.81 14.98
C ARG A 334 4.78 -21.81 15.00
N SER A 335 5.06 -20.52 15.10
CA SER A 335 4.03 -19.48 15.10
C SER A 335 3.35 -19.40 13.73
N LEU A 336 2.05 -19.19 13.73
CA LEU A 336 1.22 -18.89 12.58
C LEU A 336 0.92 -17.39 12.58
N ARG A 337 1.35 -16.67 11.55
CA ARG A 337 1.09 -15.23 11.40
C ARG A 337 0.72 -14.95 9.96
N GLN A 338 -0.58 -14.91 9.68
CA GLN A 338 -1.07 -15.08 8.32
C GLN A 338 -2.13 -14.04 7.96
N ILE A 339 -2.27 -13.81 6.66
CA ILE A 339 -3.47 -13.23 6.08
C ILE A 339 -4.14 -14.31 5.22
N LEU A 340 -5.38 -14.66 5.58
CA LEU A 340 -6.23 -15.55 4.80
C LEU A 340 -7.01 -14.74 3.77
N ILE A 341 -7.02 -15.21 2.53
CA ILE A 341 -7.79 -14.61 1.43
C ILE A 341 -8.93 -15.55 1.08
N ILE A 342 -10.15 -15.15 1.39
CA ILE A 342 -11.37 -15.91 1.14
C ILE A 342 -12.09 -15.31 -0.07
N ASN A 343 -12.44 -16.14 -1.06
CA ASN A 343 -13.16 -15.69 -2.24
C ASN A 343 -14.68 -15.57 -1.99
N ASN A 344 -15.41 -15.09 -3.00
CA ASN A 344 -16.86 -14.90 -2.91
C ASN A 344 -17.65 -16.22 -2.75
N ASP A 345 -17.06 -17.37 -3.11
CA ASP A 345 -17.64 -18.71 -2.90
C ASP A 345 -17.39 -19.27 -1.49
N LYS A 346 -16.88 -18.43 -0.56
CA LYS A 346 -16.51 -18.81 0.81
C LYS A 346 -15.40 -19.87 0.88
N LYS A 347 -14.50 -19.92 -0.12
CA LYS A 347 -13.35 -20.82 -0.15
C LYS A 347 -12.06 -20.07 0.11
N LEU A 348 -11.14 -20.70 0.84
CA LEU A 348 -9.77 -20.23 0.98
C LEU A 348 -9.10 -20.23 -0.39
N LYS A 349 -8.79 -19.03 -0.91
CA LYS A 349 -8.05 -18.84 -2.15
C LYS A 349 -6.55 -18.96 -1.90
N LYS A 350 -6.06 -18.29 -0.86
CA LYS A 350 -4.63 -18.18 -0.56
C LYS A 350 -4.38 -17.85 0.90
N THR A 351 -3.25 -18.31 1.42
CA THR A 351 -2.70 -17.91 2.71
C THR A 351 -1.38 -17.18 2.44
N LEU A 352 -1.26 -15.95 2.93
CA LEU A 352 0.00 -15.20 2.91
C LEU A 352 0.67 -15.33 4.28
N GLU A 353 1.90 -15.85 4.31
CA GLU A 353 2.64 -16.03 5.56
C GLU A 353 4.15 -15.83 5.39
N PHE A 354 4.73 -16.44 4.36
CA PHE A 354 6.15 -16.39 4.07
C PHE A 354 6.39 -15.79 2.69
N ASP A 355 7.54 -15.15 2.53
CA ASP A 355 8.03 -14.78 1.21
C ASP A 355 8.60 -16.00 0.46
N PRO A 356 8.90 -15.87 -0.84
CA PRO A 356 9.48 -16.96 -1.63
C PRO A 356 10.83 -17.49 -1.10
N PHE A 357 11.47 -16.78 -0.19
CA PHE A 357 12.73 -17.16 0.44
C PHE A 357 12.53 -17.79 1.84
N GLY A 358 11.29 -18.02 2.26
CA GLY A 358 10.95 -18.63 3.54
C GLY A 358 10.97 -17.66 4.72
N LYS A 359 11.10 -16.34 4.49
CA LYS A 359 11.05 -15.35 5.58
C LYS A 359 9.60 -14.97 5.86
N ARG A 360 9.24 -14.96 7.14
CA ARG A 360 7.90 -14.59 7.60
C ARG A 360 7.55 -13.13 7.27
N LEU A 361 6.37 -12.93 6.72
CA LEU A 361 5.85 -11.62 6.30
C LEU A 361 5.28 -10.83 7.47
N PHE A 362 4.59 -11.47 8.41
CA PHE A 362 3.78 -10.82 9.45
C PHE A 362 4.23 -11.19 10.87
N SER A 363 4.05 -10.25 11.80
CA SER A 363 4.25 -10.43 13.23
C SER A 363 2.94 -10.51 14.01
N VAL A 364 2.02 -9.57 13.83
CA VAL A 364 0.62 -9.61 14.28
C VAL A 364 -0.17 -8.66 13.35
N PRO A 365 -0.88 -9.17 12.33
CA PRO A 365 -1.61 -8.33 11.37
C PRO A 365 -2.88 -7.75 12.01
N LEU A 366 -2.79 -6.54 12.57
CA LEU A 366 -3.82 -5.91 13.39
C LEU A 366 -4.95 -5.26 12.59
N GLN A 367 -4.60 -4.53 11.54
CA GLN A 367 -5.54 -3.84 10.66
C GLN A 367 -5.10 -4.04 9.21
N ILE A 368 -6.07 -4.20 8.32
CA ILE A 368 -5.84 -4.52 6.92
C ILE A 368 -6.63 -3.54 6.07
N THR A 369 -6.04 -3.10 4.96
CA THR A 369 -6.76 -2.41 3.90
C THR A 369 -6.15 -2.75 2.55
N THR A 370 -6.75 -2.33 1.45
CA THR A 370 -6.18 -2.47 0.10
C THR A 370 -5.97 -1.11 -0.53
N ASN A 371 -4.81 -0.89 -1.14
CA ASN A 371 -4.56 0.33 -1.90
C ASN A 371 -5.13 0.22 -3.34
N ASN A 372 -5.06 1.31 -4.10
CA ASN A 372 -5.53 1.36 -5.49
C ASN A 372 -4.73 0.45 -6.45
N ASN A 373 -3.51 0.04 -6.07
CA ASN A 373 -2.69 -0.89 -6.82
C ASN A 373 -3.06 -2.37 -6.56
N GLY A 374 -4.05 -2.62 -5.69
CA GLY A 374 -4.43 -3.96 -5.25
C GLY A 374 -3.42 -4.59 -4.27
N ASP A 375 -2.47 -3.82 -3.75
CA ASP A 375 -1.58 -4.30 -2.71
C ASP A 375 -2.35 -4.32 -1.36
N ILE A 376 -2.07 -5.33 -0.54
CA ILE A 376 -2.65 -5.50 0.80
C ILE A 376 -1.79 -4.72 1.78
N CYS A 377 -2.31 -3.63 2.32
CA CYS A 377 -1.64 -2.78 3.30
C CYS A 377 -2.03 -3.22 4.70
N VAL A 378 -1.05 -3.40 5.58
CA VAL A 378 -1.24 -4.02 6.90
C VAL A 378 -0.54 -3.19 7.95
N VAL A 379 -1.26 -2.88 9.02
CA VAL A 379 -0.67 -2.48 10.31
C VAL A 379 -0.26 -3.76 11.03
N ASP A 380 1.03 -3.97 11.15
CA ASP A 380 1.63 -5.17 11.71
C ASP A 380 2.33 -4.83 13.02
N ALA A 381 1.81 -5.33 14.15
CA ALA A 381 2.43 -5.11 15.45
C ALA A 381 3.61 -6.07 15.65
N VAL A 382 4.78 -5.51 15.95
CA VAL A 382 6.05 -6.23 16.08
C VAL A 382 6.38 -6.48 17.56
N SER A 383 5.86 -5.63 18.46
CA SER A 383 5.89 -5.84 19.91
C SER A 383 4.65 -5.22 20.57
N MET A 384 4.62 -5.14 21.91
CA MET A 384 3.55 -4.45 22.63
C MET A 384 3.55 -2.93 22.44
N THR A 385 4.68 -2.34 22.02
CA THR A 385 4.86 -0.89 21.93
C THR A 385 5.41 -0.45 20.58
N GLU A 386 5.59 -1.37 19.63
CA GLU A 386 6.16 -1.09 18.32
C GLU A 386 5.39 -1.83 17.24
N GLY A 387 5.19 -1.14 16.12
CA GLY A 387 4.58 -1.70 14.93
C GLY A 387 5.18 -1.13 13.66
N ARG A 388 4.64 -1.58 12.54
CA ARG A 388 5.04 -1.13 11.20
C ARG A 388 3.83 -1.12 10.28
N VAL A 389 3.95 -0.40 9.18
CA VAL A 389 3.01 -0.52 8.06
C VAL A 389 3.72 -1.16 6.89
N ILE A 390 3.16 -2.23 6.36
CA ILE A 390 3.71 -2.95 5.20
C ILE A 390 2.66 -3.05 4.10
N ALA A 391 3.09 -3.02 2.84
CA ALA A 391 2.26 -3.49 1.74
C ALA A 391 2.80 -4.80 1.19
N VAL A 392 1.91 -5.77 1.02
CA VAL A 392 2.21 -7.08 0.44
C VAL A 392 1.48 -7.21 -0.88
N ARG A 393 2.20 -7.65 -1.91
CA ARG A 393 1.59 -7.95 -3.21
C ARG A 393 1.17 -9.41 -3.23
N GLU A 394 -0.13 -9.67 -3.38
CA GLU A 394 -0.70 -11.03 -3.32
C GLU A 394 0.02 -12.02 -4.26
N LEU A 395 0.28 -11.61 -5.50
CA LEU A 395 0.91 -12.48 -6.51
C LEU A 395 2.39 -12.76 -6.24
N ALA A 396 3.11 -11.80 -5.67
CA ALA A 396 4.55 -11.91 -5.42
C ALA A 396 4.87 -12.49 -4.03
N GLU A 397 3.88 -12.56 -3.14
CA GLU A 397 4.01 -13.05 -1.76
C GLU A 397 5.11 -12.32 -0.99
N MET A 398 5.30 -11.04 -1.29
CA MET A 398 6.46 -10.27 -0.88
C MET A 398 6.03 -8.94 -0.31
N ILE A 399 6.73 -8.50 0.75
CA ILE A 399 6.66 -7.12 1.22
C ILE A 399 7.23 -6.22 0.12
N LYS A 400 6.35 -5.41 -0.47
CA LYS A 400 6.71 -4.39 -1.44
C LYS A 400 7.47 -3.29 -0.70
N TRP A 401 6.81 -2.63 0.24
CA TRP A 401 7.43 -1.58 1.04
C TRP A 401 7.06 -1.71 2.52
N GLU A 402 7.88 -1.09 3.36
CA GLU A 402 7.76 -1.08 4.81
C GLU A 402 7.97 0.35 5.31
N TYR A 403 7.13 0.77 6.25
CA TYR A 403 7.18 2.06 6.91
C TYR A 403 7.24 1.87 8.43
N LEU A 404 8.30 2.41 9.03
CA LEU A 404 8.64 2.26 10.46
C LEU A 404 8.45 3.57 11.24
N GLY A 405 7.61 4.49 10.73
CA GLY A 405 7.47 5.83 11.28
C GLY A 405 8.47 6.83 10.72
N HIS A 406 8.23 8.11 10.99
CA HIS A 406 9.08 9.20 10.50
C HIS A 406 9.85 9.81 11.67
N LYS A 407 11.14 10.11 11.48
CA LYS A 407 12.05 10.58 12.54
C LYS A 407 11.65 11.91 13.19
N SER A 408 10.78 12.70 12.55
CA SER A 408 10.24 13.93 13.13
C SER A 408 9.17 13.70 14.20
N VAL A 409 8.58 12.49 14.24
CA VAL A 409 7.52 12.11 15.17
C VAL A 409 8.03 11.00 16.10
N ASN A 410 8.68 9.99 15.53
CA ASN A 410 9.07 8.77 16.22
C ASN A 410 10.58 8.74 16.47
N SER A 411 10.98 8.13 17.59
CA SER A 411 12.37 7.96 17.99
C SER A 411 12.56 6.63 18.71
N ARG A 412 13.79 6.26 19.08
CA ARG A 412 14.01 5.05 19.90
C ARG A 412 13.30 5.09 21.26
N LYS A 413 12.99 6.27 21.79
CA LYS A 413 12.25 6.42 23.07
C LYS A 413 10.74 6.38 22.89
N PHE A 414 10.27 6.75 21.71
CA PHE A 414 8.86 6.77 21.32
C PHE A 414 8.77 6.08 19.95
N PRO A 415 8.89 4.74 19.95
CA PRO A 415 8.87 3.97 18.72
C PRO A 415 7.51 4.09 18.04
N PHE A 416 7.51 3.91 16.73
CA PHE A 416 6.29 3.99 15.93
C PHE A 416 5.35 2.83 16.27
N ASN A 417 4.13 3.16 16.67
CA ASN A 417 3.11 2.17 17.00
C ASN A 417 1.77 2.53 16.36
N PRO A 418 1.57 2.18 15.07
CA PRO A 418 0.35 2.51 14.35
C PRO A 418 -0.85 1.69 14.85
N ASP A 419 -2.03 2.33 14.91
CA ASP A 419 -3.27 1.72 15.40
C ASP A 419 -4.28 1.45 14.28
N GLY A 420 -4.40 2.38 13.32
CA GLY A 420 -5.40 2.33 12.26
C GLY A 420 -4.83 2.73 10.92
N ILE A 421 -5.39 2.18 9.84
CA ILE A 421 -4.95 2.43 8.46
C ILE A 421 -6.14 2.53 7.53
N VAL A 422 -6.07 3.43 6.56
CA VAL A 422 -7.04 3.50 5.46
C VAL A 422 -6.35 3.95 4.17
N CYS A 423 -6.83 3.48 3.04
CA CYS A 423 -6.42 4.01 1.74
C CYS A 423 -7.46 5.02 1.23
N THR A 424 -6.99 6.21 0.85
CA THR A 424 -7.85 7.23 0.22
C THR A 424 -8.19 6.83 -1.20
N LYS A 425 -9.26 7.41 -1.77
CA LYS A 425 -9.64 7.17 -3.17
C LYS A 425 -8.54 7.53 -4.16
N THR A 426 -7.66 8.44 -3.77
CA THR A 426 -6.54 8.92 -4.57
C THR A 426 -5.26 8.09 -4.43
N GLY A 427 -5.30 7.00 -3.66
CA GLY A 427 -4.19 6.04 -3.52
C GLY A 427 -3.23 6.34 -2.37
N ASN A 428 -3.39 7.47 -1.68
CA ASN A 428 -2.59 7.75 -0.48
C ASN A 428 -3.02 6.83 0.67
N ILE A 429 -2.08 6.55 1.57
CA ILE A 429 -2.33 5.73 2.75
C ILE A 429 -2.26 6.63 3.97
N ILE A 430 -3.32 6.64 4.77
CA ILE A 430 -3.39 7.39 6.02
C ILE A 430 -3.30 6.38 7.16
N VAL A 431 -2.41 6.65 8.10
CA VAL A 431 -2.15 5.81 9.27
C VAL A 431 -2.31 6.68 10.50
N CYS A 432 -3.05 6.24 11.52
CA CYS A 432 -3.10 6.94 12.80
C CYS A 432 -2.21 6.27 13.85
N GLU A 433 -1.60 7.10 14.69
CA GLU A 433 -0.83 6.69 15.85
C GLU A 433 -1.45 7.33 17.11
N LYS A 434 -1.95 6.48 18.01
CA LYS A 434 -2.72 6.85 19.19
C LYS A 434 -1.91 7.66 20.18
N GLU A 435 -0.70 7.21 20.49
CA GLU A 435 0.17 7.79 21.53
C GLU A 435 0.67 9.19 21.15
N THR A 436 1.02 9.39 19.88
CA THR A 436 1.50 10.69 19.37
C THR A 436 0.35 11.58 18.87
N HIS A 437 -0.87 11.06 18.83
CA HIS A 437 -2.07 11.72 18.29
C HIS A 437 -1.87 12.23 16.86
N THR A 438 -1.19 11.45 16.02
CA THR A 438 -0.74 11.91 14.70
C THR A 438 -1.33 11.05 13.60
N LEU A 439 -1.67 11.68 12.48
CA LEU A 439 -1.88 11.01 11.20
C LEU A 439 -0.59 11.06 10.39
N HIS A 440 -0.09 9.92 9.95
CA HIS A 440 0.96 9.80 8.96
C HIS A 440 0.31 9.61 7.59
N ILE A 441 0.74 10.39 6.61
CA ILE A 441 0.26 10.31 5.24
C ILE A 441 1.40 9.81 4.38
N LEU A 442 1.18 8.66 3.76
CA LEU A 442 2.11 8.01 2.87
C LEU A 442 1.56 8.05 1.44
N SER A 443 2.47 8.06 0.47
CA SER A 443 2.14 7.78 -0.92
C SER A 443 1.67 6.34 -1.09
N GLU A 444 1.13 6.03 -2.27
CA GLU A 444 0.77 4.66 -2.67
C GLU A 444 1.95 3.67 -2.62
N PHE A 445 3.19 4.19 -2.63
CA PHE A 445 4.44 3.44 -2.55
C PHE A 445 5.04 3.40 -1.14
N GLY A 446 4.32 3.83 -0.11
CA GLY A 446 4.78 3.81 1.28
C GLY A 446 5.75 4.95 1.64
N ALA A 447 6.12 5.82 0.69
CA ALA A 447 6.98 6.96 0.98
C ALA A 447 6.22 8.01 1.81
N PHE A 448 6.87 8.52 2.86
CA PHE A 448 6.32 9.57 3.72
C PHE A 448 6.07 10.86 2.94
N ILE A 449 4.86 11.42 3.06
CA ILE A 449 4.49 12.71 2.47
C ILE A 449 4.39 13.77 3.57
N HIS A 450 3.61 13.49 4.61
CA HIS A 450 3.30 14.47 5.65
C HIS A 450 2.87 13.78 6.95
N CYS A 451 2.96 14.50 8.07
CA CYS A 451 2.35 14.11 9.34
C CYS A 451 1.50 15.25 9.90
N GLN A 452 0.26 14.95 10.27
CA GLN A 452 -0.67 15.90 10.86
C GLN A 452 -0.88 15.54 12.33
N ASN A 453 -0.43 16.41 13.25
CA ASN A 453 -0.74 16.25 14.67
C ASN A 453 -2.18 16.69 14.93
N LEU A 454 -3.03 15.76 15.36
CA LEU A 454 -4.46 15.99 15.57
C LEU A 454 -4.75 16.76 16.85
N LYS A 455 -3.93 16.57 17.89
CA LYS A 455 -4.10 17.25 19.18
C LYS A 455 -3.84 18.74 19.07
N THR A 456 -2.77 19.15 18.40
CA THR A 456 -2.43 20.58 18.26
C THR A 456 -3.30 21.28 17.23
N SER A 457 -3.67 20.62 16.15
CA SER A 457 -4.46 21.25 15.08
C SER A 457 -5.97 21.27 15.34
N PHE A 458 -6.51 20.24 16.00
CA PHE A 458 -7.96 20.07 16.14
C PHE A 458 -8.41 19.73 17.56
N GLY A 459 -7.48 19.58 18.52
CA GLY A 459 -7.81 19.11 19.87
C GLY A 459 -8.20 17.63 19.96
N ILE A 460 -8.07 16.88 18.87
CA ILE A 460 -8.43 15.45 18.79
C ILE A 460 -7.30 14.62 19.42
N ARG A 461 -7.66 13.67 20.28
CA ARG A 461 -6.69 12.83 21.03
C ARG A 461 -7.02 11.37 20.85
N TRP A 462 -5.99 10.54 20.98
CA TRP A 462 -6.05 9.07 20.92
C TRP A 462 -6.84 8.52 19.73
N PRO A 463 -6.47 8.85 18.48
CA PRO A 463 -7.06 8.21 17.30
C PRO A 463 -6.72 6.72 17.30
N CYS A 464 -7.71 5.86 17.05
CA CYS A 464 -7.56 4.40 17.10
C CYS A 464 -7.91 3.74 15.77
N SER A 465 -8.93 4.24 15.07
CA SER A 465 -9.41 3.66 13.81
C SER A 465 -9.77 4.73 12.80
N LEU A 466 -9.67 4.34 11.52
CA LEU A 466 -9.88 5.22 10.38
C LEU A 466 -10.80 4.54 9.37
N THR A 467 -11.68 5.30 8.75
CA THR A 467 -12.41 4.88 7.55
C THR A 467 -12.65 6.09 6.64
N ILE A 468 -12.91 5.85 5.36
CA ILE A 468 -13.22 6.90 4.39
C ILE A 468 -14.55 6.58 3.74
N ASP A 469 -15.44 7.56 3.74
CA ASP A 469 -16.76 7.40 3.16
C ASP A 469 -16.77 7.58 1.63
N SER A 470 -17.94 7.37 1.04
CA SER A 470 -18.15 7.54 -0.39
C SER A 470 -18.09 8.99 -0.87
N THR A 471 -17.90 9.99 0.00
CA THR A 471 -17.64 11.40 -0.35
C THR A 471 -16.18 11.82 -0.09
N ASP A 472 -15.29 10.86 0.20
CA ASP A 472 -13.85 11.08 0.47
C ASP A 472 -13.56 11.87 1.76
N LEU A 473 -14.47 11.81 2.74
CA LEU A 473 -14.24 12.34 4.08
C LEU A 473 -13.59 11.27 4.95
N LEU A 474 -12.62 11.69 5.76
CA LEU A 474 -11.92 10.84 6.71
C LEU A 474 -12.68 10.83 8.03
N TRP A 475 -13.07 9.65 8.47
CA TRP A 475 -13.69 9.41 9.77
C TRP A 475 -12.65 8.82 10.71
N ILE A 476 -12.56 9.38 11.91
CA ILE A 476 -11.57 9.00 12.93
C ILE A 476 -12.33 8.59 14.18
N GLY A 477 -12.18 7.32 14.58
CA GLY A 477 -12.64 6.82 15.87
C GLY A 477 -11.57 7.05 16.94
N CYS A 478 -11.94 7.59 18.10
CA CYS A 478 -11.01 7.86 19.20
C CYS A 478 -11.33 7.05 20.46
N SER A 479 -10.32 6.87 21.30
CA SER A 479 -10.44 6.39 22.68
C SER A 479 -10.52 7.56 23.65
N THR A 480 -11.11 7.37 24.83
CA THR A 480 -10.88 8.26 25.97
C THR A 480 -9.64 7.82 26.76
N ALA A 481 -9.11 8.71 27.59
CA ALA A 481 -8.18 8.31 28.64
C ALA A 481 -8.89 7.40 29.64
N ALA A 482 -8.16 6.43 30.21
CA ALA A 482 -8.71 5.42 31.13
C ALA A 482 -9.39 5.98 32.40
N ILE A 483 -9.23 7.28 32.68
CA ILE A 483 -9.71 7.97 33.88
C ILE A 483 -10.87 8.94 33.55
N GLU A 484 -11.13 9.20 32.27
CA GLU A 484 -12.20 10.11 31.83
C GLU A 484 -13.54 9.35 31.67
N PRO A 485 -14.68 9.97 32.03
CA PRO A 485 -16.00 9.36 31.83
C PRO A 485 -16.25 9.04 30.35
N ARG A 486 -17.05 8.00 30.08
CA ARG A 486 -17.43 7.48 28.76
C ARG A 486 -17.89 8.61 27.82
N ASN A 487 -16.97 9.12 27.01
CA ASN A 487 -17.20 10.22 26.09
C ASN A 487 -16.23 10.15 24.90
N ALA A 488 -16.00 8.93 24.39
CA ALA A 488 -15.23 8.74 23.18
C ALA A 488 -15.90 9.51 22.05
N LYS A 489 -15.09 10.06 21.15
CA LYS A 489 -15.57 10.88 20.04
C LYS A 489 -15.20 10.22 18.73
N PHE A 490 -16.02 10.42 17.72
CA PHE A 490 -15.57 10.31 16.35
C PHE A 490 -15.56 11.68 15.67
N HIS A 491 -14.65 11.84 14.73
CA HIS A 491 -14.41 13.09 14.04
C HIS A 491 -14.43 12.88 12.54
N ILE A 492 -14.99 13.85 11.81
CA ILE A 492 -15.04 13.84 10.35
C ILE A 492 -14.18 14.98 9.84
N LEU A 493 -13.13 14.63 9.10
CA LEU A 493 -12.17 15.56 8.53
C LEU A 493 -12.27 15.53 7.01
N LYS A 494 -12.18 16.70 6.39
CA LYS A 494 -12.00 16.84 4.94
C LYS A 494 -10.51 16.81 4.61
N PHE A 495 -10.15 15.95 3.66
CA PHE A 495 -8.82 15.92 3.06
C PHE A 495 -8.76 16.94 1.92
N ASN A 496 -8.13 18.10 2.14
CA ASN A 496 -7.94 19.11 1.12
C ASN A 496 -6.60 18.91 0.43
N ARG A 497 -6.62 18.69 -0.90
CA ARG A 497 -5.45 18.83 -1.77
C ARG A 497 -5.46 20.27 -2.29
N ILE A 498 -4.46 21.06 -1.91
CA ILE A 498 -4.23 22.41 -2.44
C ILE A 498 -3.01 22.39 -3.34
#